data_AF-A0AAD3ZIQ3-F1
#
_entry.id   AF-A0AAD3ZIQ3-F1
#
_cell.length_a   1.000
_cell.length_b   1.000
_cell.length_c   1.000
_cell.angle_alpha   90.00
_cell.angle_beta   90.00
_cell.angle_gamma   90.00
#
_symmetry.space_group_name_H-M   'P 1'
#
loop_
_entity.id
_entity.type
_entity.pdbx_description
1 polymer ?
#
loop_
_entity_poly.entity_id
_entity_poly.type
_entity_poly.pdbx_seq_one_letter_code
_entity_poly.pdbx_strand_id
1 'polypeptide(L)'
;MRYRLAACFRRVSKSIGAALRRDARYHLGFLLLCSGLGAAAVLAPFGVARVRHPASFENSAAVSSELPTVPLPPPGEAACKMLQERFRVLVDGQAEDLKRNYDIESEPGLWSWEREAARTEYLHAWAKDRGLKIIETKARIEVDGVSPESSGSVWVELTEHAQYTYAPGSSEGPAGEGEGAPSWTHTFGSRAVHVLELVLCGGEWKIRRDWYSDPIGEEYHLPPCKYPAIPEDPPGSDTAQVIEDGRPRENGKYDRQAAMEYAVRYAGVPVIEGSGKYSPDYRVYTFAGGDCANFASQVLLAGGLKQGYGWHYTSEGSASWVRGEDLIWHLLSTGRAEKLYSGTYAGAVKHTPEHPHGAVSLLEPGDLIGYETKGQICHVAVVVGKDPAGYVTIASHTSDRLFFPWDVGWNDNTVFWLIKITY
;
A
#
# COMPACT_ATOMS: atom_id res chain seq x y z
N MET A 1 1.06 35.48 -0.61
CA MET A 1 0.06 34.38 -0.55
C MET A 1 0.67 32.99 -0.27
N ARG A 2 1.94 32.89 0.21
CA ARG A 2 2.64 31.63 0.50
C ARG A 2 2.56 31.13 1.96
N TYR A 3 1.99 31.92 2.88
CA TYR A 3 1.92 31.58 4.31
C TYR A 3 0.59 30.92 4.77
N ARG A 4 -0.42 30.80 3.90
CA ARG A 4 -1.72 30.19 4.26
C ARG A 4 -1.82 28.68 3.96
N LEU A 5 -1.05 28.15 3.01
CA LEU A 5 -1.06 26.72 2.67
C LEU A 5 -0.40 25.87 3.78
N ALA A 6 0.78 26.26 4.28
CA ALA A 6 1.44 25.53 5.37
C ALA A 6 0.62 25.49 6.69
N ALA A 7 -0.22 26.51 6.93
CA ALA A 7 -1.09 26.55 8.10
C ALA A 7 -2.33 25.65 7.97
N CYS A 8 -2.81 25.41 6.74
CA CYS A 8 -3.91 24.46 6.49
C CYS A 8 -3.42 23.01 6.67
N PHE A 9 -2.24 22.68 6.10
CA PHE A 9 -1.62 21.35 6.25
C PHE A 9 -1.26 20.99 7.71
N ARG A 10 -0.72 21.94 8.49
CA ARG A 10 -0.42 21.71 9.92
C ARG A 10 -1.66 21.57 10.81
N ARG A 11 -2.79 22.19 10.44
CA ARG A 11 -4.07 22.01 11.16
C ARG A 11 -4.68 20.64 10.85
N VAL A 12 -4.54 20.19 9.60
CA VAL A 12 -5.02 18.88 9.15
C VAL A 12 -4.21 17.76 9.80
N SER A 13 -2.86 17.76 9.75
CA SER A 13 -2.02 16.76 10.46
C SER A 13 -2.29 16.70 11.98
N LYS A 14 -2.39 17.84 12.68
CA LYS A 14 -2.74 17.83 14.12
C LYS A 14 -4.14 17.27 14.40
N SER A 15 -5.10 17.48 13.50
CA SER A 15 -6.44 16.89 13.62
C SER A 15 -6.46 15.39 13.27
N ILE A 16 -5.57 14.95 12.38
CA ILE A 16 -5.35 13.55 11.95
C ILE A 16 -4.73 12.73 13.09
N GLY A 17 -3.63 13.21 13.68
CA GLY A 17 -3.04 12.58 14.85
C GLY A 17 -4.02 12.49 16.02
N ALA A 18 -4.95 13.43 16.15
CA ALA A 18 -5.99 13.40 17.19
C ALA A 18 -7.16 12.44 16.84
N ALA A 19 -7.51 12.27 15.56
CA ALA A 19 -8.56 11.37 15.09
C ALA A 19 -8.12 9.90 15.18
N LEU A 20 -6.92 9.56 14.70
CA LEU A 20 -6.35 8.21 14.83
C LEU A 20 -6.11 7.83 16.31
N ARG A 21 -5.70 8.79 17.15
CA ARG A 21 -5.63 8.59 18.62
C ARG A 21 -7.00 8.47 19.30
N ARG A 22 -8.08 8.93 18.67
CA ARG A 22 -9.46 8.76 19.15
C ARG A 22 -10.02 7.41 18.70
N ASP A 23 -9.86 7.02 17.43
CA ASP A 23 -10.29 5.72 16.91
C ASP A 23 -9.56 4.54 17.59
N ALA A 24 -8.29 4.72 17.95
CA ALA A 24 -7.55 3.77 18.79
C ALA A 24 -8.19 3.55 20.18
N ARG A 25 -8.93 4.53 20.73
CA ARG A 25 -9.69 4.39 21.98
C ARG A 25 -11.08 3.78 21.75
N TYR A 26 -11.71 4.00 20.59
CA TYR A 26 -13.04 3.48 20.27
C TYR A 26 -13.03 2.01 19.86
N HIS A 27 -11.96 1.52 19.23
CA HIS A 27 -11.82 0.09 18.94
C HIS A 27 -11.71 -0.80 20.20
N LEU A 28 -11.33 -0.23 21.34
CA LEU A 28 -11.35 -0.93 22.63
C LEU A 28 -12.80 -1.17 23.15
N GLY A 29 -13.78 -0.38 22.70
CA GLY A 29 -15.20 -0.54 23.09
C GLY A 29 -15.98 -1.53 22.21
N PHE A 30 -15.58 -1.70 20.95
CA PHE A 30 -16.32 -2.55 19.99
C PHE A 30 -15.90 -4.03 20.07
N LEU A 31 -14.68 -4.32 20.54
CA LEU A 31 -14.19 -5.69 20.78
C LEU A 31 -14.70 -6.32 22.09
N LEU A 32 -15.36 -5.55 22.97
CA LEU A 32 -15.86 -6.00 24.28
C LEU A 32 -17.38 -6.27 24.32
N LEU A 33 -18.09 -6.15 23.19
CA LEU A 33 -19.56 -6.35 23.12
C LEU A 33 -20.01 -7.61 22.37
N CYS A 34 -19.08 -8.47 21.93
CA CYS A 34 -19.41 -9.70 21.18
C CYS A 34 -19.11 -11.02 21.92
N SER A 35 -18.87 -11.02 23.23
CA SER A 35 -18.73 -12.24 24.04
C SER A 35 -19.63 -12.23 25.28
N GLY A 36 -20.92 -12.40 25.06
CA GLY A 36 -21.92 -12.61 26.12
C GLY A 36 -22.29 -14.08 26.26
N LEU A 37 -21.85 -14.72 27.36
CA LEU A 37 -22.36 -15.92 28.08
C LEU A 37 -21.16 -16.38 28.94
N GLY A 38 -21.15 -16.45 30.27
CA GLY A 38 -22.17 -16.46 31.30
C GLY A 38 -21.72 -17.48 32.35
N ALA A 39 -21.19 -17.05 33.50
CA ALA A 39 -21.12 -17.85 34.72
C ALA A 39 -20.77 -16.95 35.92
N ALA A 40 -21.53 -17.15 36.99
CA ALA A 40 -21.57 -16.33 38.20
C ALA A 40 -20.76 -16.92 39.37
N ALA A 41 -20.52 -16.04 40.36
CA ALA A 41 -20.18 -16.29 41.76
C ALA A 41 -18.70 -16.68 42.04
N VAL A 42 -18.01 -16.18 43.08
CA VAL A 42 -18.40 -15.89 44.47
C VAL A 42 -17.51 -14.76 45.08
N LEU A 43 -18.11 -13.94 45.93
CA LEU A 43 -17.50 -12.92 46.81
C LEU A 43 -16.79 -13.55 48.03
N ALA A 44 -15.63 -13.00 48.44
CA ALA A 44 -15.33 -12.50 49.80
C ALA A 44 -13.81 -12.21 50.04
N PRO A 45 -13.44 -11.35 51.02
CA PRO A 45 -12.24 -10.51 50.99
C PRO A 45 -11.12 -10.97 51.95
N PHE A 46 -10.21 -10.05 52.31
CA PHE A 46 -9.06 -10.13 53.25
C PHE A 46 -7.71 -10.46 52.57
N GLY A 47 -6.59 -9.75 52.83
CA GLY A 47 -6.30 -8.72 53.81
C GLY A 47 -4.91 -8.10 53.57
N VAL A 48 -4.70 -6.98 54.24
CA VAL A 48 -3.48 -6.15 54.24
C VAL A 48 -2.32 -6.86 54.94
N ALA A 49 -1.10 -6.75 54.41
CA ALA A 49 0.12 -6.83 55.21
C ALA A 49 1.24 -5.96 54.62
N ARG A 50 1.52 -4.84 55.30
CA ARG A 50 2.81 -4.12 55.24
C ARG A 50 3.86 -4.96 55.96
N VAL A 51 5.06 -5.09 55.38
CA VAL A 51 6.27 -5.41 56.15
C VAL A 51 7.40 -4.46 55.74
N ARG A 52 8.06 -3.96 56.78
CA ARG A 52 9.09 -2.90 56.81
C ARG A 52 10.47 -3.43 56.41
N HIS A 53 11.28 -2.52 55.86
CA HIS A 53 12.75 -2.59 55.80
C HIS A 53 13.42 -2.71 57.18
N PRO A 54 14.67 -3.21 57.20
CA PRO A 54 15.80 -2.41 57.71
C PRO A 54 16.99 -2.38 56.71
N ALA A 55 17.55 -1.21 56.41
CA ALA A 55 18.82 -0.65 56.97
C ALA A 55 20.06 -1.47 56.58
N SER A 56 20.80 -1.08 55.55
CA SER A 56 21.94 -0.13 55.54
C SER A 56 23.29 -0.85 55.56
N PHE A 57 24.06 -0.74 54.46
CA PHE A 57 25.51 -0.90 54.47
C PHE A 57 26.16 0.07 53.48
N GLU A 58 27.37 0.46 53.85
CA GLU A 58 28.07 1.69 53.54
C GLU A 58 28.69 1.79 52.13
N ASN A 59 28.92 3.05 51.76
CA ASN A 59 29.87 3.58 50.79
C ASN A 59 30.90 2.61 50.18
N SER A 60 30.81 2.46 48.86
CA SER A 60 31.97 2.28 47.99
C SER A 60 31.87 3.31 46.87
N ALA A 61 32.77 4.29 46.90
CA ALA A 61 33.01 5.18 45.78
C ALA A 61 33.66 4.37 44.66
N ALA A 62 32.89 4.07 43.61
CA ALA A 62 33.37 3.46 42.39
C ALA A 62 33.10 4.40 41.22
N VAL A 63 34.18 5.09 40.82
CA VAL A 63 34.52 5.59 39.49
C VAL A 63 33.35 5.71 38.51
N SER A 64 32.82 6.94 38.35
CA SER A 64 32.04 7.31 37.18
C SER A 64 32.96 7.28 35.96
N SER A 65 32.98 6.15 35.25
CA SER A 65 33.35 6.12 33.85
C SER A 65 32.08 6.37 33.04
N GLU A 66 31.68 7.64 32.92
CA GLU A 66 30.75 8.03 31.86
C GLU A 66 31.45 7.75 30.53
N LEU A 67 31.22 6.54 30.00
CA LEU A 67 31.43 6.24 28.59
C LEU A 67 30.73 7.36 27.80
N PRO A 68 31.36 7.95 26.78
CA PRO A 68 30.74 9.01 26.00
C PRO A 68 29.39 8.50 25.49
N THR A 69 28.31 9.02 26.08
CA THR A 69 26.95 8.67 25.68
C THR A 69 26.77 9.27 24.29
N VAL A 70 26.77 8.42 23.27
CA VAL A 70 26.37 8.83 21.92
C VAL A 70 24.99 9.49 22.06
N PRO A 71 24.80 10.75 21.62
CA PRO A 71 23.52 11.42 21.76
C PRO A 71 22.43 10.60 21.08
N LEU A 72 21.34 10.32 21.80
CA LEU A 72 20.18 9.63 21.25
C LEU A 72 19.66 10.43 20.03
N PRO A 73 19.51 9.82 18.85
CA PRO A 73 19.00 10.53 17.69
C PRO A 73 17.58 11.06 17.93
N PRO A 74 17.19 12.17 17.29
CA PRO A 74 15.81 12.64 17.30
C PRO A 74 14.83 11.52 16.89
N PRO A 75 13.68 11.38 17.55
CA PRO A 75 12.75 10.27 17.29
C PRO A 75 12.34 10.15 15.81
N GLY A 76 12.12 11.28 15.13
CA GLY A 76 11.78 11.28 13.70
C GLY A 76 12.91 10.76 12.82
N GLU A 77 14.16 11.10 13.12
CA GLU A 77 15.33 10.60 12.37
C GLU A 77 15.54 9.10 12.62
N ALA A 78 15.36 8.66 13.87
CA ALA A 78 15.38 7.24 14.22
C ALA A 78 14.29 6.46 13.45
N ALA A 79 13.07 6.99 13.41
CA ALA A 79 11.95 6.41 12.66
C ALA A 79 12.29 6.25 11.17
N CYS A 80 12.78 7.32 10.54
CA CYS A 80 13.18 7.30 9.14
C CYS A 80 14.23 6.22 8.87
N LYS A 81 15.26 6.12 9.71
CA LYS A 81 16.30 5.09 9.58
C LYS A 81 15.70 3.68 9.66
N MET A 82 14.85 3.42 10.66
CA MET A 82 14.23 2.11 10.85
C MET A 82 13.34 1.71 9.67
N LEU A 83 12.58 2.64 9.09
CA LEU A 83 11.76 2.38 7.91
C LEU A 83 12.62 2.21 6.64
N GLN A 84 13.70 2.97 6.47
CA GLN A 84 14.64 2.77 5.35
C GLN A 84 15.25 1.36 5.35
N GLU A 85 15.56 0.82 6.53
CA GLU A 85 16.07 -0.55 6.67
C GLU A 85 15.05 -1.62 6.20
N ARG A 86 13.73 -1.35 6.26
CA ARG A 86 12.69 -2.24 5.74
C ARG A 86 12.80 -2.44 4.23
N PHE A 87 13.14 -1.38 3.49
CA PHE A 87 13.30 -1.47 2.04
C PHE A 87 14.47 -2.35 1.66
N ARG A 88 15.59 -2.27 2.37
CA ARG A 88 16.73 -3.16 2.12
C ARG A 88 16.32 -4.64 2.16
N VAL A 89 15.50 -5.03 3.14
CA VAL A 89 15.14 -6.44 3.31
C VAL A 89 14.11 -6.94 2.28
N LEU A 90 13.40 -6.04 1.60
CA LEU A 90 12.54 -6.40 0.46
C LEU A 90 13.31 -6.91 -0.77
N VAL A 91 14.64 -6.70 -0.81
CA VAL A 91 15.52 -7.19 -1.88
C VAL A 91 16.20 -8.50 -1.48
N ASP A 92 16.74 -8.58 -0.26
CA ASP A 92 17.53 -9.73 0.21
C ASP A 92 16.73 -10.80 0.97
N GLY A 93 15.48 -10.50 1.34
CA GLY A 93 14.58 -11.38 2.08
C GLY A 93 14.92 -11.54 3.57
N GLN A 94 15.91 -10.82 4.12
CA GLN A 94 16.41 -10.99 5.49
C GLN A 94 15.60 -10.19 6.52
N ALA A 95 14.28 -10.38 6.56
CA ALA A 95 13.40 -9.61 7.45
C ALA A 95 13.63 -9.85 8.96
N GLU A 96 14.28 -10.95 9.33
CA GLU A 96 14.68 -11.25 10.72
C GLU A 96 15.60 -10.16 11.29
N ASP A 97 16.48 -9.59 10.45
CA ASP A 97 17.37 -8.49 10.83
C ASP A 97 16.61 -7.30 11.39
N LEU A 98 15.38 -7.08 10.94
CA LEU A 98 14.55 -5.96 11.37
C LEU A 98 14.12 -6.05 12.83
N LYS A 99 14.11 -7.25 13.45
CA LYS A 99 13.65 -7.43 14.85
C LYS A 99 14.29 -6.45 15.82
N ARG A 100 15.57 -6.13 15.60
CA ARG A 100 16.31 -5.16 16.43
C ARG A 100 15.65 -3.78 16.48
N ASN A 101 14.83 -3.40 15.50
CA ASN A 101 14.18 -2.09 15.45
C ASN A 101 12.84 -2.06 16.21
N TYR A 102 12.38 -3.19 16.76
CA TYR A 102 11.07 -3.33 17.40
C TYR A 102 11.18 -3.65 18.88
N ASP A 103 10.15 -3.24 19.63
CA ASP A 103 9.95 -3.60 21.03
C ASP A 103 9.35 -5.01 21.13
N ILE A 104 10.13 -6.03 20.75
CA ILE A 104 9.67 -7.43 20.60
C ILE A 104 9.21 -8.08 21.91
N GLU A 105 9.61 -7.53 23.06
CA GLU A 105 9.13 -7.96 24.38
C GLU A 105 7.67 -7.53 24.65
N SER A 106 7.14 -6.63 23.81
CA SER A 106 5.75 -6.21 23.84
C SER A 106 4.97 -6.85 22.69
N GLU A 107 3.75 -7.34 22.93
CA GLU A 107 2.89 -7.89 21.87
C GLU A 107 2.71 -6.93 20.68
N PRO A 108 2.45 -5.62 20.88
CA PRO A 108 2.30 -4.70 19.75
C PRO A 108 3.58 -4.53 18.93
N GLY A 109 4.75 -4.56 19.58
CA GLY A 109 6.04 -4.46 18.89
C GLY A 109 6.36 -5.72 18.11
N LEU A 110 6.07 -6.90 18.68
CA LEU A 110 6.17 -8.18 17.98
C LEU A 110 5.27 -8.20 16.73
N TRP A 111 3.98 -7.86 16.84
CA TRP A 111 3.06 -7.81 15.70
C TRP A 111 3.49 -6.81 14.62
N SER A 112 4.06 -5.67 15.03
CA SER A 112 4.58 -4.68 14.08
C SER A 112 5.77 -5.22 13.29
N TRP A 113 6.64 -6.03 13.90
CA TRP A 113 7.71 -6.72 13.20
C TRP A 113 7.18 -7.85 12.30
N GLU A 114 6.26 -8.69 12.81
CA GLU A 114 5.67 -9.80 12.05
C GLU A 114 4.99 -9.31 10.78
N ARG A 115 4.35 -8.14 10.83
CA ARG A 115 3.77 -7.49 9.64
C ARG A 115 4.82 -7.18 8.58
N GLU A 116 5.98 -6.63 8.95
CA GLU A 116 7.06 -6.36 7.97
C GLU A 116 7.71 -7.65 7.44
N ALA A 117 7.82 -8.67 8.28
CA ALA A 117 8.29 -9.98 7.84
C ALA A 117 7.32 -10.59 6.81
N ALA A 118 6.02 -10.57 7.09
CA ALA A 118 4.97 -11.04 6.17
C ALA A 118 4.93 -10.22 4.87
N ARG A 119 5.11 -8.89 4.95
CA ARG A 119 5.21 -8.02 3.78
C ARG A 119 6.38 -8.41 2.87
N THR A 120 7.53 -8.70 3.47
CA THR A 120 8.74 -9.16 2.74
C THR A 120 8.48 -10.53 2.10
N GLU A 121 7.93 -11.48 2.86
CA GLU A 121 7.59 -12.81 2.37
C GLU A 121 6.59 -12.74 1.21
N TYR A 122 5.55 -11.93 1.33
CA TYR A 122 4.54 -11.72 0.28
C TYR A 122 5.18 -11.27 -1.03
N LEU A 123 6.00 -10.22 -1.00
CA LEU A 123 6.57 -9.64 -2.21
C LEU A 123 7.54 -10.62 -2.89
N HIS A 124 8.34 -11.33 -2.10
CA HIS A 124 9.24 -12.38 -2.61
C HIS A 124 8.46 -13.56 -3.20
N ALA A 125 7.40 -14.02 -2.53
CA ALA A 125 6.54 -15.07 -3.05
C ALA A 125 5.89 -14.64 -4.38
N TRP A 126 5.38 -13.41 -4.45
CA TRP A 126 4.74 -12.87 -5.65
C TRP A 126 5.71 -12.82 -6.83
N ALA A 127 6.93 -12.33 -6.59
CA ALA A 127 7.97 -12.26 -7.62
C ALA A 127 8.40 -13.66 -8.06
N LYS A 128 8.68 -14.56 -7.10
CA LYS A 128 9.12 -15.93 -7.37
C LYS A 128 8.10 -16.72 -8.20
N ASP A 129 6.82 -16.63 -7.84
CA ASP A 129 5.74 -17.33 -8.54
C ASP A 129 5.54 -16.83 -9.98
N ARG A 130 6.15 -15.69 -10.34
CA ARG A 130 6.18 -15.12 -11.70
C ARG A 130 7.52 -15.28 -12.40
N GLY A 131 8.47 -16.00 -11.81
CA GLY A 131 9.83 -16.09 -12.34
C GLY A 131 10.57 -14.75 -12.35
N LEU A 132 10.19 -13.84 -11.44
CA LEU A 132 10.77 -12.51 -11.28
C LEU A 132 11.63 -12.44 -10.02
N LYS A 133 12.49 -11.42 -9.97
CA LYS A 133 13.26 -11.05 -8.78
C LYS A 133 13.13 -9.56 -8.53
N ILE A 134 12.90 -9.17 -7.27
CA ILE A 134 13.06 -7.78 -6.83
C ILE A 134 14.54 -7.46 -6.81
N ILE A 135 14.97 -6.48 -7.60
CA ILE A 135 16.39 -6.13 -7.78
C ILE A 135 16.76 -4.81 -7.11
N GLU A 136 15.78 -3.92 -6.90
CA GLU A 136 16.00 -2.64 -6.24
C GLU A 136 14.73 -2.20 -5.54
N THR A 137 14.90 -1.55 -4.39
CA THR A 137 13.83 -0.80 -3.74
C THR A 137 14.40 0.50 -3.18
N LYS A 138 13.63 1.58 -3.26
CA LYS A 138 13.98 2.90 -2.74
C LYS A 138 12.80 3.48 -1.99
N ALA A 139 13.08 4.22 -0.93
CA ALA A 139 12.06 4.97 -0.23
C ALA A 139 12.53 6.36 0.16
N ARG A 140 11.69 7.35 -0.11
CA ARG A 140 11.82 8.70 0.42
C ARG A 140 10.79 8.87 1.54
N ILE A 141 11.27 9.16 2.73
CA ILE A 141 10.45 9.26 3.95
C ILE A 141 10.45 10.71 4.42
N GLU A 142 9.27 11.25 4.63
CA GLU A 142 9.05 12.60 5.13
C GLU A 142 8.46 12.54 6.55
N VAL A 143 9.04 13.33 7.47
CA VAL A 143 8.51 13.46 8.84
C VAL A 143 7.45 14.55 8.87
N ASP A 144 6.20 14.17 9.08
CA ASP A 144 5.05 15.07 9.10
C ASP A 144 4.82 15.66 10.50
N GLY A 145 5.09 14.87 11.54
CA GLY A 145 4.86 15.28 12.92
C GLY A 145 5.57 14.42 13.95
N VAL A 146 5.94 15.04 15.08
CA VAL A 146 6.51 14.36 16.25
C VAL A 146 5.76 14.87 17.48
N SER A 147 5.21 13.95 18.28
CA SER A 147 4.41 14.26 19.46
C SER A 147 4.83 13.38 20.65
N PRO A 148 5.59 13.90 21.62
CA PRO A 148 5.91 13.15 22.84
C PRO A 148 4.69 12.95 23.73
N GLU A 149 4.66 11.84 24.47
CA GLU A 149 3.68 11.57 25.53
C GLU A 149 4.30 11.68 26.94
N SER A 150 3.47 11.92 27.93
CA SER A 150 3.87 11.93 29.35
C SER A 150 4.37 10.58 29.86
N SER A 151 4.00 9.48 29.17
CA SER A 151 4.46 8.11 29.43
C SER A 151 5.93 7.89 29.03
N GLY A 152 6.53 8.80 28.27
CA GLY A 152 7.88 8.66 27.71
C GLY A 152 7.94 8.05 26.31
N SER A 153 6.82 7.60 25.73
CA SER A 153 6.75 7.25 24.30
C SER A 153 6.62 8.49 23.41
N VAL A 154 6.92 8.32 22.12
CA VAL A 154 6.83 9.39 21.11
C VAL A 154 6.05 8.90 19.91
N TRP A 155 5.02 9.65 19.53
CA TRP A 155 4.30 9.44 18.28
C TRP A 155 5.01 10.15 17.13
N VAL A 156 5.22 9.44 16.03
CA VAL A 156 5.80 9.99 14.79
C VAL A 156 4.83 9.74 13.64
N GLU A 157 4.44 10.81 12.94
CA GLU A 157 3.66 10.76 11.70
C GLU A 157 4.64 10.88 10.53
N LEU A 158 4.59 9.95 9.57
CA LEU A 158 5.47 9.93 8.40
C LEU A 158 4.69 9.70 7.10
N THR A 159 5.19 10.24 6.00
CA THR A 159 4.78 9.88 4.65
C THR A 159 5.91 9.13 3.95
N GLU A 160 5.63 7.92 3.50
CA GLU A 160 6.54 7.05 2.75
C GLU A 160 6.21 7.11 1.25
N HIS A 161 7.23 7.38 0.43
CA HIS A 161 7.16 7.26 -1.02
C HIS A 161 8.10 6.17 -1.49
N ALA A 162 7.55 5.03 -1.87
CA ALA A 162 8.28 3.83 -2.22
C ALA A 162 8.36 3.63 -3.74
N GLN A 163 9.50 3.11 -4.18
CA GLN A 163 9.73 2.58 -5.51
C GLN A 163 10.33 1.18 -5.41
N TYR A 164 9.92 0.31 -6.30
CA TYR A 164 10.35 -1.07 -6.38
C TYR A 164 10.67 -1.38 -7.84
N THR A 165 11.71 -2.17 -8.07
CA THR A 165 12.10 -2.61 -9.41
C THR A 165 12.27 -4.12 -9.40
N TYR A 166 11.62 -4.78 -10.36
CA TYR A 166 11.85 -6.19 -10.64
C TYR A 166 12.38 -6.43 -12.05
N ALA A 167 12.94 -7.61 -12.24
CA ALA A 167 13.43 -8.13 -13.51
C ALA A 167 13.15 -9.64 -13.57
N PRO A 168 13.30 -10.28 -14.75
CA PRO A 168 13.35 -11.74 -14.84
C PRO A 168 14.37 -12.33 -13.88
N GLY A 169 14.00 -13.40 -13.18
CA GLY A 169 14.96 -14.20 -12.43
C GLY A 169 15.93 -14.87 -13.40
N SER A 170 17.22 -14.90 -13.06
CA SER A 170 18.20 -15.66 -13.85
C SER A 170 17.76 -17.13 -13.90
N SER A 171 17.76 -17.72 -15.10
CA SER A 171 17.54 -19.17 -15.25
C SER A 171 18.63 -19.90 -14.45
N GLU A 172 18.24 -20.80 -13.54
CA GLU A 172 19.16 -21.62 -12.77
C GLU A 172 20.08 -22.42 -13.70
N GLY A 173 21.28 -21.89 -13.93
CA GLY A 173 22.48 -22.61 -14.33
C GLY A 173 23.56 -22.33 -13.29
N PRO A 174 24.48 -23.27 -13.01
CA PRO A 174 25.54 -23.04 -12.04
C PRO A 174 26.32 -21.79 -12.45
N ALA A 175 26.58 -20.92 -11.47
CA ALA A 175 27.26 -19.63 -11.62
C ALA A 175 28.57 -19.78 -12.41
N GLY A 176 28.46 -19.63 -13.72
CA GLY A 176 29.55 -19.45 -14.64
C GLY A 176 29.61 -17.97 -14.94
N GLU A 177 30.78 -17.38 -14.70
CA GLU A 177 31.14 -15.98 -14.94
C GLU A 177 30.59 -15.49 -16.29
N GLY A 178 29.51 -14.71 -16.24
CA GLY A 178 28.82 -14.20 -17.43
C GLY A 178 27.41 -13.66 -17.18
N GLU A 179 27.08 -13.19 -15.98
CA GLU A 179 25.78 -12.55 -15.70
C GLU A 179 25.69 -11.20 -16.43
N GLY A 180 25.13 -11.19 -17.64
CA GLY A 180 24.74 -9.97 -18.33
C GLY A 180 23.66 -9.21 -17.56
N ALA A 181 23.55 -7.90 -17.81
CA ALA A 181 22.44 -7.10 -17.31
C ALA A 181 21.09 -7.74 -17.69
N PRO A 182 20.04 -7.62 -16.84
CA PRO A 182 18.73 -8.19 -17.15
C PRO A 182 18.22 -7.64 -18.48
N SER A 183 17.52 -8.49 -19.25
CA SER A 183 17.01 -8.12 -20.58
C SER A 183 15.99 -6.97 -20.52
N TRP A 184 15.28 -6.85 -19.41
CA TRP A 184 14.38 -5.73 -19.12
C TRP A 184 14.18 -5.59 -17.60
N THR A 185 13.70 -4.43 -17.18
CA THR A 185 13.28 -4.16 -15.80
C THR A 185 11.96 -3.41 -15.80
N HIS A 186 11.21 -3.50 -14.70
CA HIS A 186 10.00 -2.71 -14.49
C HIS A 186 10.05 -2.02 -13.13
N THR A 187 9.79 -0.72 -13.11
CA THR A 187 9.76 0.10 -11.89
C THR A 187 8.35 0.57 -11.60
N PHE A 188 7.90 0.36 -10.37
CA PHE A 188 6.59 0.75 -9.88
C PHE A 188 6.70 1.35 -8.48
N GLY A 189 5.63 1.95 -7.97
CA GLY A 189 5.71 2.59 -6.65
C GLY A 189 4.40 2.70 -5.91
N SER A 190 4.54 2.97 -4.62
CA SER A 190 3.43 3.21 -3.70
C SER A 190 3.67 4.42 -2.80
N ARG A 191 2.60 4.90 -2.17
CA ARG A 191 2.69 5.87 -1.08
C ARG A 191 1.87 5.40 0.12
N ALA A 192 2.48 5.44 1.29
CA ALA A 192 1.87 5.08 2.57
C ALA A 192 2.02 6.22 3.59
N VAL A 193 1.09 6.28 4.54
CA VAL A 193 1.15 7.22 5.67
C VAL A 193 1.23 6.37 6.95
N HIS A 194 2.25 6.63 7.76
CA HIS A 194 2.54 5.90 8.98
C HIS A 194 2.23 6.74 10.21
N VAL A 195 1.73 6.07 11.25
CA VAL A 195 1.66 6.58 12.61
C VAL A 195 2.36 5.59 13.53
N LEU A 196 3.57 5.96 13.95
CA LEU A 196 4.46 5.13 14.74
C LEU A 196 4.42 5.50 16.22
N GLU A 197 4.39 4.51 17.09
CA GLU A 197 4.76 4.68 18.50
C GLU A 197 6.21 4.25 18.69
N LEU A 198 7.07 5.17 19.09
CA LEU A 198 8.44 4.89 19.47
C LEU A 198 8.61 4.90 20.99
N VAL A 199 9.40 3.95 21.49
CA VAL A 199 9.73 3.80 22.90
C VAL A 199 11.24 3.65 23.08
N LEU A 200 11.75 4.10 24.22
CA LEU A 200 13.17 4.02 24.53
C LEU A 200 13.45 2.74 25.32
N CYS A 201 14.15 1.78 24.69
CA CYS A 201 14.51 0.50 25.29
C CYS A 201 16.04 0.37 25.30
N GLY A 202 16.66 0.25 26.47
CA GLY A 202 18.11 0.07 26.57
C GLY A 202 18.94 1.23 25.99
N GLY A 203 18.37 2.44 25.95
CA GLY A 203 19.03 3.62 25.34
C GLY A 203 18.85 3.74 23.82
N GLU A 204 18.02 2.90 23.19
CA GLU A 204 17.72 2.97 21.76
C GLU A 204 16.23 3.12 21.51
N TRP A 205 15.87 3.90 20.48
CA TRP A 205 14.48 3.96 20.01
C TRP A 205 14.09 2.63 19.36
N LYS A 206 12.91 2.11 19.73
CA LYS A 206 12.27 0.94 19.12
C LYS A 206 10.85 1.28 18.72
N ILE A 207 10.39 0.66 17.63
CA ILE A 207 8.99 0.70 17.19
C ILE A 207 8.18 -0.23 18.08
N ARG A 208 7.20 0.32 18.80
CA ARG A 208 6.20 -0.45 19.55
C ARG A 208 4.91 -0.63 18.75
N ARG A 209 4.53 0.35 17.94
CA ARG A 209 3.34 0.28 17.06
C ARG A 209 3.62 0.97 15.74
N ASP A 210 3.03 0.45 14.68
CA ASP A 210 3.02 1.08 13.36
C ASP A 210 1.66 0.89 12.69
N TRP A 211 0.93 1.99 12.48
CA TRP A 211 -0.29 1.98 11.70
C TRP A 211 -0.08 2.65 10.36
N TYR A 212 -0.26 1.86 9.31
CA TYR A 212 -0.26 2.31 7.93
C TYR A 212 -1.11 1.36 7.08
N SER A 213 -1.55 1.87 5.93
CA SER A 213 -2.18 1.13 4.85
C SER A 213 -1.14 1.01 3.74
N ASP A 214 -0.90 -0.19 3.25
CA ASP A 214 0.11 -0.47 2.23
C ASP A 214 -0.46 -1.45 1.21
N PRO A 215 -0.26 -1.18 -0.09
CA PRO A 215 -0.64 -2.12 -1.11
C PRO A 215 0.06 -3.48 -1.04
N ILE A 216 1.06 -3.70 -0.18
CA ILE A 216 1.76 -4.98 -0.01
C ILE A 216 1.48 -5.56 1.38
N GLY A 217 0.98 -6.79 1.46
CA GLY A 217 0.89 -7.52 2.73
C GLY A 217 -0.10 -6.98 3.76
N GLU A 218 -1.15 -6.27 3.32
CA GLU A 218 -2.22 -5.76 4.20
C GLU A 218 -3.01 -6.89 4.89
N GLU A 219 -3.11 -8.06 4.25
CA GLU A 219 -3.62 -9.29 4.85
C GLU A 219 -2.45 -10.28 5.01
N TYR A 220 -2.38 -11.00 6.14
CA TYR A 220 -1.40 -12.08 6.41
C TYR A 220 -1.67 -13.31 5.52
N HIS A 221 -1.67 -13.11 4.21
CA HIS A 221 -2.03 -14.08 3.19
C HIS A 221 -0.97 -14.07 2.10
N LEU A 222 -0.76 -15.23 1.47
CA LEU A 222 0.14 -15.35 0.33
C LEU A 222 -0.50 -14.73 -0.93
N PRO A 223 0.32 -14.28 -1.91
CA PRO A 223 -0.18 -13.78 -3.19
C PRO A 223 -1.03 -14.83 -3.92
N PRO A 224 -1.89 -14.40 -4.87
CA PRO A 224 -2.74 -15.33 -5.58
C PRO A 224 -1.91 -16.20 -6.53
N CYS A 225 -2.08 -17.52 -6.42
CA CYS A 225 -1.61 -18.63 -7.25
C CYS A 225 -0.18 -18.61 -7.88
N LYS A 226 0.33 -19.79 -8.24
CA LYS A 226 1.70 -20.01 -8.79
C LYS A 226 1.83 -19.86 -10.32
N TYR A 227 0.78 -19.44 -11.02
CA TYR A 227 0.81 -19.35 -12.48
C TYR A 227 1.10 -17.91 -12.91
N PRO A 228 2.17 -17.64 -13.68
CA PRO A 228 2.41 -16.31 -14.18
C PRO A 228 1.32 -15.90 -15.17
N ALA A 229 0.81 -14.66 -15.05
CA ALA A 229 0.06 -14.00 -16.12
C ALA A 229 0.95 -13.51 -17.28
N ILE A 230 2.25 -13.88 -17.27
CA ILE A 230 3.20 -13.50 -18.30
C ILE A 230 2.89 -14.37 -19.53
N PRO A 231 2.52 -13.78 -20.69
CA PRO A 231 2.38 -14.54 -21.93
C PRO A 231 3.66 -15.34 -22.21
N GLU A 232 3.51 -16.63 -22.55
CA GLU A 232 4.66 -17.52 -22.89
C GLU A 232 5.51 -16.96 -24.04
N ASP A 233 4.85 -16.26 -24.97
CA ASP A 233 5.47 -15.37 -25.95
C ASP A 233 5.19 -13.93 -25.53
N PRO A 234 6.10 -13.26 -24.78
CA PRO A 234 6.02 -11.81 -24.69
C PRO A 234 6.07 -11.32 -26.13
N PRO A 235 5.21 -10.38 -26.53
CA PRO A 235 5.47 -9.74 -27.81
C PRO A 235 6.89 -9.16 -27.71
N GLY A 236 7.67 -9.25 -28.80
CA GLY A 236 9.10 -8.93 -28.77
C GLY A 236 9.39 -7.58 -28.13
N SER A 237 10.65 -7.26 -27.83
CA SER A 237 11.04 -6.04 -27.09
C SER A 237 10.43 -4.72 -27.59
N ASP A 238 9.81 -4.71 -28.77
CA ASP A 238 8.94 -3.65 -29.30
C ASP A 238 7.64 -3.43 -28.50
N THR A 239 7.19 -4.34 -27.63
CA THR A 239 5.99 -4.13 -26.78
C THR A 239 6.26 -3.66 -25.36
N ALA A 240 7.54 -3.47 -25.00
CA ALA A 240 7.91 -2.60 -23.89
C ALA A 240 7.55 -1.12 -24.18
N GLN A 241 7.04 -0.85 -25.38
CA GLN A 241 6.52 0.42 -25.84
C GLN A 241 5.12 0.17 -26.41
N VAL A 242 4.06 0.28 -25.61
CA VAL A 242 2.76 0.73 -26.16
C VAL A 242 2.95 2.21 -26.50
N ILE A 243 3.79 2.51 -27.51
CA ILE A 243 4.07 3.87 -27.99
C ILE A 243 4.08 3.95 -29.52
N GLU A 244 4.38 2.91 -30.31
CA GLU A 244 4.62 3.16 -31.75
C GLU A 244 3.44 2.97 -32.71
N ASP A 245 2.39 2.21 -32.39
CA ASP A 245 1.17 2.24 -33.22
C ASP A 245 0.11 3.16 -32.60
N GLY A 246 0.43 4.45 -32.59
CA GLY A 246 -0.46 5.57 -32.30
C GLY A 246 -1.61 5.72 -33.31
N ARG A 247 -2.33 4.64 -33.58
CA ARG A 247 -3.65 4.70 -34.19
C ARG A 247 -4.66 4.35 -33.11
N PRO A 248 -5.45 5.33 -32.64
CA PRO A 248 -6.67 5.04 -31.91
C PRO A 248 -7.42 3.94 -32.67
N ARG A 249 -8.03 2.98 -31.96
CA ARG A 249 -9.19 2.31 -32.55
C ARG A 249 -10.21 3.43 -32.79
N GLU A 250 -10.27 3.93 -34.03
CA GLU A 250 -10.98 5.14 -34.49
C GLU A 250 -12.51 5.15 -34.26
N ASN A 251 -13.05 4.19 -33.50
CA ASN A 251 -14.49 4.03 -33.34
C ASN A 251 -15.03 4.33 -31.92
N GLY A 252 -14.20 4.81 -30.98
CA GLY A 252 -14.63 5.19 -29.62
C GLY A 252 -14.54 6.70 -29.35
N LYS A 253 -15.42 7.24 -28.51
CA LYS A 253 -15.32 8.63 -28.00
C LYS A 253 -14.33 8.74 -26.85
N TYR A 254 -13.86 7.60 -26.32
CA TYR A 254 -12.96 7.54 -25.17
C TYR A 254 -11.49 7.70 -25.56
N ASP A 255 -10.87 8.77 -25.05
CA ASP A 255 -9.45 9.06 -25.19
C ASP A 255 -8.64 8.33 -24.09
N ARG A 256 -8.15 7.14 -24.45
CA ARG A 256 -7.35 6.29 -23.56
C ARG A 256 -6.01 6.93 -23.19
N GLN A 257 -5.42 7.69 -24.09
CA GLN A 257 -4.14 8.36 -23.84
C GLN A 257 -4.33 9.47 -22.80
N ALA A 258 -5.35 10.32 -22.95
CA ALA A 258 -5.67 11.36 -21.96
C ALA A 258 -6.00 10.76 -20.58
N ALA A 259 -6.74 9.64 -20.55
CA ALA A 259 -7.02 8.91 -19.31
C ALA A 259 -5.71 8.44 -18.62
N MET A 260 -4.82 7.80 -19.38
CA MET A 260 -3.54 7.32 -18.88
C MET A 260 -2.65 8.46 -18.37
N GLU A 261 -2.48 9.53 -19.15
CA GLU A 261 -1.67 10.69 -18.78
C GLU A 261 -2.19 11.34 -17.49
N TYR A 262 -3.52 11.43 -17.34
CA TYR A 262 -4.14 11.91 -16.12
C TYR A 262 -3.81 10.99 -14.93
N ALA A 263 -4.01 9.68 -15.09
CA ALA A 263 -3.76 8.71 -14.03
C ALA A 263 -2.30 8.78 -13.55
N VAL A 264 -1.34 8.76 -14.48
CA VAL A 264 0.09 8.81 -14.17
C VAL A 264 0.48 10.10 -13.45
N ARG A 265 -0.07 11.24 -13.89
CA ARG A 265 0.21 12.54 -13.27
C ARG A 265 -0.34 12.65 -11.86
N TYR A 266 -1.52 12.11 -11.63
CA TYR A 266 -2.31 12.36 -10.43
C TYR A 266 -2.47 11.19 -9.46
N ALA A 267 -1.74 10.09 -9.65
CA ALA A 267 -1.79 8.92 -8.76
C ALA A 267 -1.19 9.15 -7.36
N GLY A 268 -0.64 10.32 -7.03
CA GLY A 268 -0.03 10.58 -5.71
C GLY A 268 1.33 9.90 -5.45
N VAL A 269 1.86 9.11 -6.38
CA VAL A 269 3.14 8.39 -6.25
C VAL A 269 4.23 8.97 -7.17
N PRO A 270 5.41 9.38 -6.66
CA PRO A 270 6.48 9.97 -7.47
C PRO A 270 7.39 8.87 -8.06
N VAL A 271 6.92 8.15 -9.09
CA VAL A 271 7.74 7.14 -9.80
C VAL A 271 8.56 7.76 -10.92
N ILE A 272 7.92 8.61 -11.74
CA ILE A 272 8.53 9.32 -12.87
C ILE A 272 8.43 10.83 -12.69
N GLU A 273 9.22 11.59 -13.45
CA GLU A 273 9.10 13.05 -13.44
C GLU A 273 7.66 13.48 -13.81
N GLY A 274 7.12 14.45 -13.07
CA GLY A 274 5.76 14.96 -13.28
C GLY A 274 4.65 14.17 -12.59
N SER A 275 4.93 12.97 -12.07
CA SER A 275 4.01 12.19 -11.20
C SER A 275 4.07 12.64 -9.73
N GLY A 276 3.32 11.98 -8.83
CA GLY A 276 3.38 12.22 -7.39
C GLY A 276 2.45 13.28 -6.82
N LYS A 277 1.46 13.72 -7.59
CA LYS A 277 0.51 14.77 -7.18
C LYS A 277 -0.89 14.20 -7.04
N TYR A 278 -1.73 14.88 -6.30
CA TYR A 278 -3.19 14.74 -6.37
C TYR A 278 -3.74 15.90 -7.21
N SER A 279 -4.86 15.68 -7.87
CA SER A 279 -5.53 16.77 -8.59
C SER A 279 -6.08 17.81 -7.60
N PRO A 280 -5.79 19.11 -7.79
CA PRO A 280 -6.29 20.16 -6.88
C PRO A 280 -7.79 20.44 -7.06
N ASP A 281 -8.38 19.98 -8.17
CA ASP A 281 -9.77 20.28 -8.53
C ASP A 281 -10.77 19.38 -7.81
N TYR A 282 -10.29 18.30 -7.19
CA TYR A 282 -11.11 17.29 -6.54
C TYR A 282 -10.77 17.17 -5.06
N ARG A 283 -11.82 16.94 -4.26
CA ARG A 283 -11.67 16.57 -2.86
C ARG A 283 -11.04 15.18 -2.76
N VAL A 284 -10.15 15.00 -1.78
CA VAL A 284 -9.55 13.70 -1.44
C VAL A 284 -10.36 13.03 -0.35
N TYR A 285 -10.79 11.78 -0.59
CA TYR A 285 -11.65 10.99 0.29
C TYR A 285 -10.91 9.86 1.04
N THR A 286 -9.58 9.81 1.00
CA THR A 286 -8.76 8.72 1.58
C THR A 286 -9.14 8.40 3.04
N PHE A 287 -9.49 9.42 3.83
CA PHE A 287 -9.88 9.28 5.24
C PHE A 287 -11.41 9.29 5.47
N ALA A 288 -12.20 9.18 4.40
CA ALA A 288 -13.66 9.20 4.40
C ALA A 288 -14.26 7.94 3.75
N GLY A 289 -13.55 6.81 3.83
CA GLY A 289 -13.96 5.52 3.27
C GLY A 289 -13.21 5.08 2.01
N GLY A 290 -12.27 5.90 1.51
CA GLY A 290 -11.43 5.59 0.35
C GLY A 290 -11.62 6.58 -0.79
N ASP A 291 -10.57 6.80 -1.58
CA ASP A 291 -10.51 7.72 -2.73
C ASP A 291 -10.36 7.01 -4.08
N CYS A 292 -10.37 5.67 -4.09
CA CYS A 292 -10.10 4.85 -5.27
C CYS A 292 -11.09 5.12 -6.43
N ALA A 293 -12.39 5.12 -6.15
CA ALA A 293 -13.42 5.37 -7.15
C ALA A 293 -13.49 6.84 -7.57
N ASN A 294 -13.22 7.76 -6.64
CA ASN A 294 -13.10 9.18 -6.95
C ASN A 294 -11.97 9.44 -7.96
N PHE A 295 -10.79 8.84 -7.73
CA PHE A 295 -9.66 8.91 -8.67
C PHE A 295 -10.00 8.24 -10.01
N ALA A 296 -10.56 7.03 -10.00
CA ALA A 296 -10.98 6.35 -11.23
C ALA A 296 -11.97 7.20 -12.05
N SER A 297 -12.94 7.84 -11.37
CA SER A 297 -13.89 8.75 -12.02
C SER A 297 -13.21 9.98 -12.64
N GLN A 298 -12.20 10.56 -11.98
CA GLN A 298 -11.42 11.66 -12.56
C GLN A 298 -10.71 11.22 -13.84
N VAL A 299 -10.11 10.02 -13.83
CA VAL A 299 -9.43 9.46 -15.01
C VAL A 299 -10.42 9.20 -16.16
N LEU A 300 -11.57 8.62 -15.86
CA LEU A 300 -12.63 8.40 -16.85
C LEU A 300 -13.12 9.73 -17.47
N LEU A 301 -13.30 10.76 -16.64
CA LEU A 301 -13.67 12.09 -17.12
C LEU A 301 -12.58 12.70 -18.01
N ALA A 302 -11.30 12.55 -17.63
CA ALA A 302 -10.16 13.01 -18.42
C ALA A 302 -10.07 12.32 -19.78
N GLY A 303 -10.44 11.03 -19.86
CA GLY A 303 -10.59 10.31 -21.12
C GLY A 303 -11.87 10.66 -21.90
N GLY A 304 -12.68 11.62 -21.44
CA GLY A 304 -13.80 12.15 -22.21
C GLY A 304 -15.18 11.55 -21.90
N LEU A 305 -15.32 10.70 -20.87
CA LEU A 305 -16.64 10.27 -20.41
C LEU A 305 -17.45 11.47 -19.93
N LYS A 306 -18.65 11.66 -20.48
CA LYS A 306 -19.53 12.75 -20.08
C LYS A 306 -20.23 12.43 -18.76
N GLN A 307 -20.19 13.37 -17.83
CA GLN A 307 -21.01 13.31 -16.61
C GLN A 307 -22.51 13.17 -16.95
N GLY A 308 -23.27 12.48 -16.09
CA GLY A 308 -24.69 12.22 -16.27
C GLY A 308 -25.13 10.87 -15.68
N TYR A 309 -26.43 10.58 -15.74
CA TYR A 309 -27.02 9.31 -15.24
C TYR A 309 -26.62 8.95 -13.80
N GLY A 310 -26.57 9.97 -12.93
CA GLY A 310 -26.17 9.81 -11.53
C GLY A 310 -24.66 9.92 -11.29
N TRP A 311 -23.80 9.73 -12.30
CA TRP A 311 -22.35 9.91 -12.18
C TRP A 311 -21.93 11.34 -12.51
N HIS A 312 -21.56 12.08 -11.46
CA HIS A 312 -21.18 13.47 -11.56
C HIS A 312 -20.34 13.94 -10.37
N TYR A 313 -19.62 15.04 -10.59
CA TYR A 313 -18.85 15.79 -9.61
C TYR A 313 -19.12 17.29 -9.79
N THR A 314 -19.50 17.94 -8.71
CA THR A 314 -19.69 19.40 -8.66
C THR A 314 -18.71 20.02 -7.66
N SER A 315 -19.14 20.26 -6.43
CA SER A 315 -18.25 20.48 -5.27
C SER A 315 -17.96 19.19 -4.51
N GLU A 316 -18.76 18.15 -4.77
CA GLU A 316 -18.65 16.82 -4.22
C GLU A 316 -19.05 15.80 -5.30
N GLY A 317 -18.60 14.56 -5.12
CA GLY A 317 -18.91 13.48 -6.03
C GLY A 317 -20.15 12.73 -5.58
N SER A 318 -21.01 12.37 -6.54
CA SER A 318 -22.11 11.44 -6.35
C SER A 318 -21.68 10.05 -5.85
N ALA A 319 -22.62 9.23 -5.38
CA ALA A 319 -22.34 7.85 -4.96
C ALA A 319 -21.58 7.05 -6.04
N SER A 320 -22.09 7.04 -7.28
CA SER A 320 -21.42 6.39 -8.42
C SER A 320 -20.09 7.02 -8.80
N TRP A 321 -19.77 8.23 -8.34
CA TRP A 321 -18.47 8.85 -8.56
C TRP A 321 -17.45 8.44 -7.48
N VAL A 322 -17.85 8.40 -6.21
CA VAL A 322 -16.91 8.22 -5.07
C VAL A 322 -16.90 6.81 -4.47
N ARG A 323 -17.83 5.92 -4.82
CA ARG A 323 -17.90 4.55 -4.28
C ARG A 323 -17.60 3.52 -5.36
N GLY A 324 -16.70 2.57 -5.06
CA GLY A 324 -16.18 1.59 -6.02
C GLY A 324 -17.25 0.73 -6.66
N GLU A 325 -18.09 0.09 -5.84
CA GLU A 325 -19.19 -0.75 -6.33
C GLU A 325 -20.21 0.04 -7.17
N ASP A 326 -20.63 1.23 -6.70
CA ASP A 326 -21.58 2.07 -7.41
C ASP A 326 -21.02 2.58 -8.75
N LEU A 327 -19.71 2.85 -8.83
CA LEU A 327 -19.03 3.22 -10.06
C LEU A 327 -19.07 2.07 -11.09
N ILE A 328 -18.66 0.85 -10.67
CA ILE A 328 -18.67 -0.31 -11.58
C ILE A 328 -20.08 -0.59 -12.08
N TRP A 329 -21.09 -0.61 -11.20
CA TRP A 329 -22.47 -0.82 -11.61
C TRP A 329 -23.02 0.30 -12.49
N HIS A 330 -22.67 1.55 -12.24
CA HIS A 330 -23.03 2.66 -13.12
C HIS A 330 -22.49 2.45 -14.54
N LEU A 331 -21.20 2.10 -14.68
CA LEU A 331 -20.57 1.92 -15.98
C LEU A 331 -21.21 0.76 -16.76
N LEU A 332 -21.45 -0.37 -16.10
CA LEU A 332 -22.09 -1.54 -16.70
C LEU A 332 -23.56 -1.28 -17.07
N SER A 333 -24.35 -0.71 -16.16
CA SER A 333 -25.79 -0.49 -16.38
C SER A 333 -26.09 0.59 -17.43
N THR A 334 -25.20 1.55 -17.62
CA THR A 334 -25.33 2.59 -18.64
C THR A 334 -24.75 2.21 -20.00
N GLY A 335 -24.17 1.00 -20.13
CA GLY A 335 -23.54 0.53 -21.37
C GLY A 335 -22.24 1.27 -21.72
N ARG A 336 -21.63 1.96 -20.75
CA ARG A 336 -20.35 2.67 -20.93
C ARG A 336 -19.15 1.75 -20.75
N ALA A 337 -19.38 0.56 -20.21
CA ALA A 337 -18.39 -0.49 -20.08
C ALA A 337 -19.02 -1.87 -20.25
N GLU A 338 -18.18 -2.85 -20.58
CA GLU A 338 -18.50 -4.27 -20.54
C GLU A 338 -17.65 -4.98 -19.48
N LYS A 339 -18.17 -6.08 -18.94
CA LYS A 339 -17.43 -6.94 -18.03
C LYS A 339 -16.80 -8.08 -18.81
N LEU A 340 -15.48 -8.04 -18.98
CA LEU A 340 -14.73 -9.10 -19.66
C LEU A 340 -14.68 -10.39 -18.82
N TYR A 341 -14.52 -10.23 -17.50
CA TYR A 341 -14.35 -11.34 -16.59
C TYR A 341 -14.75 -10.95 -15.17
N SER A 342 -15.20 -11.94 -14.40
CA SER A 342 -15.32 -11.86 -12.94
C SER A 342 -15.01 -13.22 -12.32
N GLY A 343 -14.10 -13.26 -11.37
CA GLY A 343 -13.72 -14.49 -10.67
C GLY A 343 -12.29 -14.45 -10.11
N THR A 344 -11.72 -15.61 -9.87
CA THR A 344 -10.37 -15.78 -9.30
C THR A 344 -9.26 -15.32 -10.26
N TYR A 345 -8.08 -15.03 -9.71
CA TYR A 345 -6.86 -14.78 -10.49
C TYR A 345 -6.61 -15.85 -11.57
N ALA A 346 -6.64 -17.13 -11.19
CA ALA A 346 -6.38 -18.25 -12.08
C ALA A 346 -7.29 -18.26 -13.33
N GLY A 347 -8.54 -17.81 -13.19
CA GLY A 347 -9.46 -17.68 -14.32
C GLY A 347 -9.21 -16.42 -15.15
N ALA A 348 -8.81 -15.31 -14.53
CA ALA A 348 -8.47 -14.07 -15.25
C ALA A 348 -7.27 -14.25 -16.19
N VAL A 349 -6.31 -15.08 -15.81
CA VAL A 349 -5.08 -15.38 -16.57
C VAL A 349 -5.20 -16.64 -17.42
N LYS A 350 -6.33 -17.36 -17.36
CA LYS A 350 -6.49 -18.65 -18.03
C LYS A 350 -6.49 -18.49 -19.55
N HIS A 351 -5.64 -19.26 -20.23
CA HIS A 351 -5.65 -19.36 -21.68
C HIS A 351 -6.91 -20.09 -22.14
N THR A 352 -7.67 -19.45 -23.02
CA THR A 352 -8.90 -19.98 -23.62
C THR A 352 -8.89 -19.68 -25.13
N PRO A 353 -9.67 -20.39 -25.96
CA PRO A 353 -9.81 -20.04 -27.38
C PRO A 353 -10.21 -18.58 -27.60
N GLU A 354 -11.07 -18.05 -26.73
CA GLU A 354 -11.54 -16.65 -26.77
C GLU A 354 -10.49 -15.67 -26.24
N HIS A 355 -9.66 -16.10 -25.29
CA HIS A 355 -8.62 -15.30 -24.64
C HIS A 355 -7.30 -16.08 -24.57
N PRO A 356 -6.51 -16.13 -25.66
CA PRO A 356 -5.29 -16.95 -25.73
C PRO A 356 -4.22 -16.57 -24.69
N HIS A 357 -4.28 -15.35 -24.16
CA HIS A 357 -3.36 -14.83 -23.13
C HIS A 357 -4.11 -14.42 -21.84
N GLY A 358 -5.26 -15.04 -21.57
CA GLY A 358 -6.15 -14.66 -20.47
C GLY A 358 -6.96 -13.39 -20.73
N ALA A 359 -8.12 -13.27 -20.08
CA ALA A 359 -9.00 -12.12 -20.24
C ALA A 359 -8.35 -10.80 -19.76
N VAL A 360 -7.44 -10.89 -18.78
CA VAL A 360 -6.68 -9.73 -18.27
C VAL A 360 -5.82 -9.05 -19.32
N SER A 361 -5.32 -9.80 -20.30
CA SER A 361 -4.45 -9.25 -21.35
C SER A 361 -5.19 -8.33 -22.32
N LEU A 362 -6.54 -8.37 -22.35
CA LEU A 362 -7.37 -7.49 -23.16
C LEU A 362 -7.56 -6.08 -22.57
N LEU A 363 -7.15 -5.87 -21.32
CA LEU A 363 -7.23 -4.56 -20.68
C LEU A 363 -6.25 -3.57 -21.33
N GLU A 364 -6.72 -2.35 -21.53
CA GLU A 364 -6.01 -1.21 -22.11
C GLU A 364 -6.02 -0.03 -21.13
N PRO A 365 -5.11 0.95 -21.29
CA PRO A 365 -5.12 2.14 -20.44
C PRO A 365 -6.49 2.81 -20.37
N GLY A 366 -6.92 3.18 -19.16
CA GLY A 366 -8.24 3.74 -18.87
C GLY A 366 -9.32 2.71 -18.53
N ASP A 367 -9.08 1.41 -18.76
CA ASP A 367 -9.95 0.35 -18.25
C ASP A 367 -9.84 0.21 -16.72
N LEU A 368 -10.81 -0.46 -16.09
CA LEU A 368 -10.85 -0.61 -14.64
C LEU A 368 -10.71 -2.07 -14.20
N ILE A 369 -10.11 -2.26 -13.02
CA ILE A 369 -10.14 -3.51 -12.28
C ILE A 369 -10.83 -3.24 -10.93
N GLY A 370 -11.92 -3.96 -10.67
CA GLY A 370 -12.55 -4.01 -9.34
C GLY A 370 -12.03 -5.19 -8.54
N TYR A 371 -11.78 -4.98 -7.25
CA TYR A 371 -11.33 -6.02 -6.32
C TYR A 371 -12.44 -6.26 -5.30
N GLU A 372 -13.01 -7.45 -5.33
CA GLU A 372 -14.09 -7.86 -4.45
C GLU A 372 -13.58 -8.81 -3.37
N THR A 373 -13.92 -8.48 -2.12
CA THR A 373 -13.68 -9.31 -0.94
C THR A 373 -14.98 -9.43 -0.16
N LYS A 374 -15.34 -10.65 0.27
CA LYS A 374 -16.57 -10.93 1.04
C LYS A 374 -17.86 -10.41 0.36
N GLY A 375 -17.94 -10.49 -0.97
CA GLY A 375 -19.14 -10.11 -1.72
C GLY A 375 -19.27 -8.61 -2.01
N GLN A 376 -18.26 -7.80 -1.72
CA GLN A 376 -18.27 -6.36 -1.95
C GLN A 376 -17.00 -5.90 -2.67
N ILE A 377 -17.15 -5.08 -3.72
CA ILE A 377 -16.03 -4.40 -4.38
C ILE A 377 -15.45 -3.36 -3.41
N CYS A 378 -14.34 -3.70 -2.75
CA CYS A 378 -13.69 -2.87 -1.74
C CYS A 378 -12.64 -1.91 -2.34
N HIS A 379 -12.18 -2.18 -3.56
CA HIS A 379 -11.21 -1.32 -4.25
C HIS A 379 -11.44 -1.30 -5.75
N VAL A 380 -11.05 -0.21 -6.40
CA VAL A 380 -11.03 -0.06 -7.86
C VAL A 380 -9.71 0.57 -8.28
N ALA A 381 -9.10 0.04 -9.33
CA ALA A 381 -7.90 0.60 -9.92
C ALA A 381 -8.07 0.84 -11.42
N VAL A 382 -7.32 1.79 -11.94
CA VAL A 382 -7.28 2.14 -13.36
C VAL A 382 -6.08 1.46 -14.00
N VAL A 383 -6.27 0.81 -15.13
CA VAL A 383 -5.19 0.27 -15.95
C VAL A 383 -4.43 1.43 -16.58
N VAL A 384 -3.10 1.43 -16.44
CA VAL A 384 -2.23 2.49 -17.00
C VAL A 384 -1.26 1.96 -18.04
N GLY A 385 -1.19 0.65 -18.23
CA GLY A 385 -0.34 0.03 -19.25
C GLY A 385 0.03 -1.39 -18.90
N LYS A 386 1.17 -1.83 -19.43
CA LYS A 386 1.76 -3.14 -19.20
C LYS A 386 3.26 -2.99 -18.95
N ASP A 387 3.84 -3.91 -18.20
CA ASP A 387 5.29 -4.03 -18.09
C ASP A 387 5.90 -4.56 -19.41
N PRO A 388 7.23 -4.62 -19.55
CA PRO A 388 7.88 -5.15 -20.75
C PRO A 388 7.54 -6.60 -21.11
N ALA A 389 7.06 -7.40 -20.15
CA ALA A 389 6.61 -8.78 -20.36
C ALA A 389 5.10 -8.88 -20.67
N GLY A 390 4.40 -7.75 -20.78
CA GLY A 390 2.96 -7.70 -21.06
C GLY A 390 2.06 -7.81 -19.82
N TYR A 391 2.62 -7.78 -18.61
CA TYR A 391 1.89 -7.86 -17.35
C TYR A 391 1.15 -6.55 -17.07
N VAL A 392 -0.15 -6.62 -16.77
CA VAL A 392 -0.98 -5.41 -16.58
C VAL A 392 -0.54 -4.60 -15.36
N THR A 393 -0.44 -3.29 -15.55
CA THR A 393 -0.09 -2.34 -14.49
C THR A 393 -1.21 -1.32 -14.25
N ILE A 394 -1.35 -0.90 -13.00
CA ILE A 394 -2.44 -0.06 -12.54
C ILE A 394 -1.96 1.19 -11.81
N ALA A 395 -2.88 2.16 -11.71
CA ALA A 395 -2.82 3.26 -10.76
C ALA A 395 -4.11 3.30 -9.93
N SER A 396 -3.98 3.67 -8.66
CA SER A 396 -5.14 3.84 -7.76
C SER A 396 -4.79 4.75 -6.58
N HIS A 397 -5.80 5.37 -5.97
CA HIS A 397 -5.70 5.99 -4.65
C HIS A 397 -6.23 5.07 -3.55
N THR A 398 -5.93 5.38 -2.29
CA THR A 398 -6.17 4.51 -1.11
C THR A 398 -5.17 3.38 -1.13
N SER A 399 -4.10 3.50 -0.34
CA SER A 399 -2.84 2.80 -0.58
C SER A 399 -2.31 3.12 -1.98
N ASP A 400 -1.93 4.39 -2.21
CA ASP A 400 -1.70 4.94 -3.56
C ASP A 400 -0.69 4.10 -4.35
N ARG A 401 -0.99 3.86 -5.63
CA ARG A 401 -0.24 2.96 -6.52
C ARG A 401 -0.01 3.61 -7.87
N LEU A 402 1.18 3.41 -8.46
CA LEU A 402 1.48 3.79 -9.84
C LEU A 402 2.38 2.75 -10.53
N PHE A 403 2.02 2.37 -11.76
CA PHE A 403 2.61 1.27 -12.54
C PHE A 403 2.65 -0.06 -11.78
N PHE A 404 1.79 -0.19 -10.79
CA PHE A 404 1.79 -1.31 -9.85
C PHE A 404 1.26 -2.56 -10.56
N PRO A 405 1.87 -3.74 -10.40
CA PRO A 405 1.28 -4.95 -10.96
C PRO A 405 -0.10 -5.18 -10.35
N TRP A 406 -1.08 -5.47 -11.22
CA TRP A 406 -2.51 -5.41 -10.87
C TRP A 406 -2.93 -6.33 -9.71
N ASP A 407 -2.19 -7.40 -9.44
CA ASP A 407 -2.52 -8.43 -8.47
C ASP A 407 -1.65 -8.39 -7.20
N VAL A 408 -0.68 -7.47 -7.11
CA VAL A 408 0.08 -7.26 -5.86
C VAL A 408 -0.85 -6.63 -4.82
N GLY A 409 -0.85 -7.19 -3.61
CA GLY A 409 -1.71 -6.78 -2.49
C GLY A 409 -3.02 -7.54 -2.37
N TRP A 410 -3.20 -8.60 -3.15
CA TRP A 410 -4.41 -9.41 -3.17
C TRP A 410 -4.08 -10.88 -2.89
N ASN A 411 -5.08 -11.74 -2.79
CA ASN A 411 -4.87 -13.17 -2.52
C ASN A 411 -5.91 -14.03 -3.22
N ASP A 412 -5.85 -15.35 -3.00
CA ASP A 412 -6.74 -16.32 -3.63
C ASP A 412 -8.24 -16.13 -3.29
N ASN A 413 -8.58 -15.37 -2.25
CA ASN A 413 -9.97 -15.05 -1.90
C ASN A 413 -10.51 -13.82 -2.65
N THR A 414 -9.67 -13.10 -3.39
CA THR A 414 -10.07 -11.92 -4.15
C THR A 414 -10.80 -12.32 -5.44
N VAL A 415 -11.98 -11.74 -5.65
CA VAL A 415 -12.70 -11.82 -6.92
C VAL A 415 -12.37 -10.57 -7.73
N PHE A 416 -11.76 -10.77 -8.89
CA PHE A 416 -11.33 -9.70 -9.79
C PHE A 416 -12.41 -9.43 -10.83
N TRP A 417 -12.78 -8.16 -11.00
CA TRP A 417 -13.72 -7.69 -12.02
C TRP A 417 -12.95 -6.93 -13.09
N LEU A 418 -12.85 -7.49 -14.29
CA LEU A 418 -12.14 -6.85 -15.41
C LEU A 418 -13.15 -6.08 -16.26
N ILE A 419 -13.05 -4.75 -16.24
CA ILE A 419 -14.07 -3.84 -16.78
C ILE A 419 -13.47 -3.04 -17.93
N LYS A 420 -13.94 -3.33 -19.15
CA LYS A 420 -13.50 -2.69 -20.39
C LYS A 420 -14.38 -1.49 -20.68
N ILE A 421 -13.79 -0.31 -20.84
CA ILE A 421 -14.54 0.89 -21.24
C ILE A 421 -14.82 0.84 -22.75
N THR A 422 -16.08 1.03 -23.12
CA THR A 422 -16.60 0.88 -24.50
C THR A 422 -17.20 2.18 -25.07
N TYR A 423 -16.91 3.31 -24.43
CA TYR A 423 -17.57 4.62 -24.64
C TYR A 423 -17.23 5.35 -25.96
#